data_AF-A0A4Q1UR65-F1
#
_entry.id   AF-A0A4Q1UR65-F1
#
_cell.length_a   1.000
_cell.length_b   1.000
_cell.length_c   1.000
_cell.angle_alpha   90.00
_cell.angle_beta   90.00
_cell.angle_gamma   90.00
#
_symmetry.space_group_name_H-M   'P 1'
#
loop_
_entity.id
_entity.type
_entity.pdbx_description
1 polymer ?
#
loop_
_entity_poly.entity_id
_entity_poly.type
_entity_poly.pdbx_seq_one_letter_code
_entity_poly.pdbx_strand_id
1 'polypeptide(L)'
;MLFFMQCARSMFIVLISWFTLQTTGKTTAVGEVLICWQVVAFAVGLLMAPHLDLWPRRRVFAVGETTHALAMTLLGLAAQILVAERVPLLVLYACACMASLGSLLSYPTSQALIQHVGGRLLTRTVGLGILCAQLGNIAGAALAGLCLPVAGIAGGFLLCATSSLIAVLLSLILAVDDRGLARTRHSRHSSAILEGLALLVRNRKLSFAAFALVLAYASAHASNALLAGFARYDLKLPANLYGWLAAMYSGGGLLGSVALSGRFSKIEAKVFIPAGLILLSLATAMLSTAQSLASAMLWQGLIGLSFMMVRVAGDVMVLRSLPNRLVGRVRSNIEAGIGLVAIIVYLVASLSDMAPRRTFLALACLFALATCAILRMQRRRTACADLYGKLTPPRLARNEGCAALMPRLCPVLPSDRAVIKAVTLEPGQEQFAGSVDAVFDELQKSAFPGDEHPFAIVAAEDVAVGFFVLRERASLPGWAPAGVVTLHSLRIARMYQGQGYGRLSVELAIAWIRQNRPWIDRLMLAVNARNRQAMAAYLRCGFIDTRIKVAGPIGEQLILEIAI
;
A
#
# COMPACT_ATOMS: atom_id res chain seq x y z
N MET A 1 -15.33 -18.42 13.19
CA MET A 1 -15.62 -16.99 13.34
C MET A 1 -15.53 -16.25 12.01
N LEU A 2 -14.33 -16.04 11.44
CA LEU A 2 -14.14 -15.22 10.21
C LEU A 2 -14.96 -15.68 9.00
N PHE A 3 -15.09 -16.99 8.79
CA PHE A 3 -15.90 -17.57 7.72
C PHE A 3 -17.36 -17.11 7.78
N PHE A 4 -18.03 -17.31 8.93
CA PHE A 4 -19.43 -16.94 9.13
C PHE A 4 -19.65 -15.41 9.10
N MET A 5 -18.71 -14.66 9.69
CA MET A 5 -18.73 -13.19 9.63
C MET A 5 -18.73 -12.66 8.19
N GLN A 6 -17.92 -13.25 7.30
CA GLN A 6 -17.86 -12.85 5.88
C GLN A 6 -19.00 -13.43 5.05
N CYS A 7 -19.45 -14.64 5.38
CA CYS A 7 -20.66 -15.22 4.82
C CYS A 7 -21.87 -14.30 5.04
N ALA A 8 -22.10 -13.84 6.26
CA ALA A 8 -23.18 -12.90 6.57
C ALA A 8 -23.08 -11.59 5.77
N ARG A 9 -21.90 -10.96 5.72
CA ARG A 9 -21.69 -9.70 4.96
C ARG A 9 -21.93 -9.85 3.47
N SER A 10 -21.42 -10.93 2.88
CA SER A 10 -21.61 -11.17 1.46
C SER A 10 -23.07 -11.50 1.14
N MET A 11 -23.76 -12.27 1.99
CA MET A 11 -25.20 -12.45 1.89
C MET A 11 -25.95 -11.13 1.96
N PHE A 12 -25.61 -10.28 2.94
CA PHE A 12 -26.27 -8.98 3.12
C PHE A 12 -26.18 -8.13 1.86
N ILE A 13 -25.00 -7.97 1.25
CA ILE A 13 -24.83 -7.18 0.02
C ILE A 13 -25.72 -7.71 -1.11
N VAL A 14 -25.76 -9.03 -1.32
CA VAL A 14 -26.59 -9.65 -2.37
C VAL A 14 -28.08 -9.43 -2.08
N LEU A 15 -28.52 -9.73 -0.85
CA LEU A 15 -29.92 -9.63 -0.46
C LEU A 15 -30.42 -8.19 -0.47
N ILE A 16 -29.68 -7.24 0.11
CA ILE A 16 -30.10 -5.83 0.17
C ILE A 16 -30.16 -5.21 -1.23
N SER A 17 -29.22 -5.55 -2.11
CA SER A 17 -29.20 -5.05 -3.49
C SER A 17 -30.40 -5.59 -4.27
N TRP A 18 -30.69 -6.89 -4.16
CA TRP A 18 -31.84 -7.48 -4.83
C TRP A 18 -33.17 -6.99 -4.25
N PHE A 19 -33.26 -6.87 -2.92
CA PHE A 19 -34.47 -6.42 -2.23
C PHE A 19 -34.81 -4.98 -2.58
N THR A 20 -33.80 -4.11 -2.66
CA THR A 20 -33.98 -2.71 -3.07
C THR A 20 -34.51 -2.63 -4.51
N LEU A 21 -33.98 -3.43 -5.43
CA LEU A 21 -34.51 -3.52 -6.80
C LEU A 21 -35.93 -4.07 -6.86
N GLN A 22 -36.24 -5.07 -6.03
CA GLN A 22 -37.59 -5.65 -5.98
C GLN A 22 -38.62 -4.63 -5.50
N THR A 23 -38.26 -3.82 -4.50
CA THR A 23 -39.15 -2.83 -3.90
C THR A 23 -39.32 -1.58 -4.77
N THR A 24 -38.23 -1.07 -5.36
CA THR A 24 -38.25 0.22 -6.07
C THR A 24 -38.38 0.11 -7.58
N GLY A 25 -37.97 -1.02 -8.17
CA GLY A 25 -37.83 -1.17 -9.62
C GLY A 25 -36.78 -0.25 -10.26
N LYS A 26 -35.93 0.43 -9.47
CA LYS A 26 -34.92 1.39 -9.96
C LYS A 26 -33.52 0.95 -9.56
N THR A 27 -32.58 1.01 -10.50
CA THR A 27 -31.17 0.67 -10.26
C THR A 27 -30.44 1.68 -9.40
N THR A 28 -30.84 2.95 -9.48
CA THR A 28 -30.28 4.07 -8.72
C THR A 28 -30.47 3.91 -7.21
N ALA A 29 -31.60 3.33 -6.78
CA ALA A 29 -31.92 3.10 -5.38
C ALA A 29 -30.94 2.15 -4.68
N VAL A 30 -30.35 1.19 -5.42
CA VAL A 30 -29.30 0.30 -4.86
C VAL A 30 -28.07 1.10 -4.46
N GLY A 31 -27.66 2.06 -5.29
CA GLY A 31 -26.60 3.00 -4.96
C GLY A 31 -26.94 3.77 -3.68
N GLU A 32 -28.16 4.30 -3.58
CA GLU A 32 -28.58 5.15 -2.45
C GLU A 32 -28.49 4.42 -1.11
N VAL A 33 -28.98 3.18 -1.07
CA VAL A 33 -28.93 2.34 0.15
C VAL A 33 -27.47 2.06 0.56
N LEU A 34 -26.59 1.79 -0.41
CA LEU A 34 -25.17 1.52 -0.14
C LEU A 34 -24.38 2.80 0.22
N ILE A 35 -24.78 3.99 -0.27
CA ILE A 35 -24.21 5.27 0.19
C ILE A 35 -24.47 5.45 1.69
N CYS A 36 -25.69 5.23 2.15
CA CYS A 36 -26.05 5.41 3.56
C CYS A 36 -25.14 4.57 4.48
N TRP A 37 -24.91 3.31 4.10
CA TRP A 37 -23.90 2.48 4.75
C TRP A 37 -22.54 3.18 4.75
N GLN A 38 -22.00 3.54 3.59
CA GLN A 38 -20.63 4.04 3.50
C GLN A 38 -20.41 5.38 4.23
N VAL A 39 -21.42 6.25 4.26
CA VAL A 39 -21.39 7.52 5.00
C VAL A 39 -21.36 7.28 6.51
N VAL A 40 -22.21 6.38 7.02
CA VAL A 40 -22.16 5.97 8.44
C VAL A 40 -20.81 5.35 8.75
N ALA A 41 -20.30 4.47 7.87
CA ALA A 41 -18.99 3.86 8.02
C ALA A 41 -17.86 4.88 8.13
N PHE A 42 -17.86 5.90 7.28
CA PHE A 42 -16.85 6.95 7.26
C PHE A 42 -16.96 7.87 8.49
N ALA A 43 -18.16 8.36 8.80
CA ALA A 43 -18.39 9.29 9.90
C ALA A 43 -18.15 8.65 11.27
N VAL A 44 -18.75 7.47 11.50
CA VAL A 44 -18.60 6.75 12.77
C VAL A 44 -17.19 6.18 12.90
N GLY A 45 -16.58 5.69 11.82
CA GLY A 45 -15.21 5.19 11.84
C GLY A 45 -14.20 6.24 12.30
N LEU A 46 -14.31 7.48 11.81
CA LEU A 46 -13.44 8.58 12.20
C LEU A 46 -13.61 8.98 13.68
N LEU A 47 -14.86 8.99 14.17
CA LEU A 47 -15.19 9.43 15.52
C LEU A 47 -14.97 8.35 16.57
N MET A 48 -15.30 7.10 16.27
CA MET A 48 -15.31 5.99 17.23
C MET A 48 -14.00 5.22 17.30
N ALA A 49 -13.13 5.28 16.29
CA ALA A 49 -11.85 4.55 16.30
C ALA A 49 -11.03 4.75 17.60
N PRO A 50 -10.88 5.98 18.16
CA PRO A 50 -10.12 6.17 19.41
C PRO A 50 -10.79 5.54 20.64
N HIS A 51 -12.11 5.41 20.64
CA HIS A 51 -12.87 4.88 21.76
C HIS A 51 -12.94 3.35 21.75
N LEU A 52 -12.93 2.74 20.55
CA LEU A 52 -12.98 1.29 20.38
C LEU A 52 -11.72 0.59 20.91
N ASP A 53 -10.58 1.28 20.93
CA ASP A 53 -9.32 0.77 21.49
C ASP A 53 -9.35 0.57 23.02
N LEU A 54 -10.32 1.17 23.72
CA LEU A 54 -10.47 1.07 25.16
C LEU A 54 -11.29 -0.16 25.59
N TRP A 55 -12.04 -0.75 24.67
CA TRP A 55 -12.97 -1.82 24.98
C TRP A 55 -12.36 -3.20 24.67
N PRO A 56 -12.69 -4.24 25.45
CA PRO A 56 -12.20 -5.58 25.19
C PRO A 56 -12.69 -6.04 23.81
N ARG A 57 -11.73 -6.34 22.93
CA ARG A 57 -11.94 -6.65 21.50
C ARG A 57 -13.01 -7.72 21.32
N ARG A 58 -12.96 -8.82 22.05
CA ARG A 58 -14.00 -9.87 21.96
C ARG A 58 -15.43 -9.35 22.20
N ARG A 59 -15.64 -8.41 23.14
CA ARG A 59 -16.98 -7.85 23.39
C ARG A 59 -17.42 -6.91 22.27
N VAL A 60 -16.51 -6.07 21.78
CA VAL A 60 -16.78 -5.17 20.64
C VAL A 60 -17.19 -5.98 19.41
N PHE A 61 -16.49 -7.09 19.16
CA PHE A 61 -16.82 -8.01 18.08
C PHE A 61 -18.24 -8.58 18.23
N ALA A 62 -18.57 -9.11 19.41
CA ALA A 62 -19.88 -9.69 19.69
C ALA A 62 -21.01 -8.64 19.57
N VAL A 63 -20.81 -7.43 20.08
CA VAL A 63 -21.77 -6.32 19.93
C VAL A 63 -21.95 -5.94 18.45
N GLY A 64 -20.87 -5.90 17.67
CA GLY A 64 -20.94 -5.62 16.24
C GLY A 64 -21.76 -6.64 15.46
N GLU A 65 -21.44 -7.93 15.62
CA GLU A 65 -22.16 -9.00 14.91
C GLU A 65 -23.60 -9.20 15.41
N THR A 66 -23.89 -8.96 16.69
CA THR A 66 -25.28 -8.98 17.19
C THR A 66 -26.10 -7.81 16.65
N THR A 67 -25.51 -6.61 16.53
CA THR A 67 -26.16 -5.46 15.88
C THR A 67 -26.45 -5.75 14.40
N HIS A 68 -25.49 -6.38 13.70
CA HIS A 68 -25.70 -6.83 12.32
C HIS A 68 -26.81 -7.88 12.23
N ALA A 69 -26.81 -8.89 13.10
CA ALA A 69 -27.84 -9.92 13.14
C ALA A 69 -29.23 -9.32 13.39
N LEU A 70 -29.35 -8.39 14.35
CA LEU A 70 -30.60 -7.69 14.64
C LEU A 70 -31.12 -6.93 13.42
N ALA A 71 -30.24 -6.23 12.68
CA ALA A 71 -30.63 -5.53 11.46
C ALA A 71 -31.19 -6.48 10.41
N MET A 72 -30.58 -7.65 10.25
CA MET A 72 -31.02 -8.66 9.30
C MET A 72 -32.34 -9.30 9.73
N THR A 73 -32.52 -9.56 11.03
CA THR A 73 -33.80 -10.06 11.57
C THR A 73 -34.92 -9.04 11.36
N LEU A 74 -34.67 -7.75 11.60
CA LEU A 74 -35.66 -6.69 11.35
C LEU A 74 -36.05 -6.60 9.87
N LEU A 75 -35.08 -6.66 8.95
CA LEU A 75 -35.36 -6.70 7.50
C LEU A 75 -36.15 -7.96 7.10
N GLY A 76 -35.77 -9.12 7.63
CA GLY A 76 -36.46 -10.38 7.37
C GLY A 76 -37.92 -10.35 7.83
N LEU A 77 -38.17 -9.88 9.05
CA LEU A 77 -39.51 -9.73 9.61
C LEU A 77 -40.32 -8.67 8.86
N ALA A 78 -39.74 -7.51 8.53
CA ALA A 78 -40.41 -6.47 7.76
C ALA A 78 -40.84 -6.99 6.38
N ALA A 79 -39.95 -7.73 5.69
CA ALA A 79 -40.25 -8.34 4.40
C ALA A 79 -41.34 -9.42 4.48
N GLN A 80 -41.43 -10.14 5.60
CA GLN A 80 -42.44 -11.16 5.83
C GLN A 80 -43.81 -10.54 6.18
N ILE A 81 -43.85 -9.51 7.03
CA ILE A 81 -45.09 -8.91 7.53
C ILE A 81 -45.73 -7.97 6.49
N LEU A 82 -44.93 -7.10 5.88
CA LEU A 82 -45.46 -6.05 4.99
C LEU A 82 -45.61 -6.52 3.54
N VAL A 83 -45.15 -7.73 3.21
CA VAL A 83 -44.86 -8.19 1.85
C VAL A 83 -43.73 -7.35 1.23
N ALA A 84 -42.77 -8.02 0.59
CA ALA A 84 -41.53 -7.41 0.12
C ALA A 84 -41.72 -6.08 -0.65
N GLU A 85 -42.76 -5.97 -1.46
CA GLU A 85 -43.04 -4.81 -2.31
C GLU A 85 -43.58 -3.58 -1.57
N ARG A 86 -44.07 -3.73 -0.33
CA ARG A 86 -44.63 -2.60 0.45
C ARG A 86 -43.72 -2.13 1.58
N VAL A 87 -42.51 -2.70 1.69
CA VAL A 87 -41.56 -2.27 2.73
C VAL A 87 -41.09 -0.84 2.42
N PRO A 88 -41.25 0.12 3.34
CA PRO A 88 -40.86 1.49 3.08
C PRO A 88 -39.33 1.60 2.97
N LEU A 89 -38.87 2.45 2.05
CA LEU A 89 -37.44 2.74 1.84
C LEU A 89 -36.71 3.17 3.11
N LEU A 90 -37.39 3.84 4.03
CA LEU A 90 -36.83 4.23 5.32
C LEU A 90 -36.34 3.02 6.14
N VAL A 91 -37.07 1.88 6.09
CA VAL A 91 -36.67 0.65 6.81
C VAL A 91 -35.41 0.04 6.17
N LEU A 92 -35.32 0.07 4.84
CA LEU A 92 -34.12 -0.35 4.10
C LEU A 92 -32.90 0.49 4.52
N TYR A 93 -33.02 1.82 4.50
CA TYR A 93 -31.93 2.72 4.90
C TYR A 93 -31.55 2.55 6.37
N ALA A 94 -32.52 2.52 7.29
CA ALA A 94 -32.27 2.38 8.73
C ALA A 94 -31.56 1.06 9.05
N CYS A 95 -32.02 -0.07 8.48
CA CYS A 95 -31.40 -1.36 8.70
C CYS A 95 -30.02 -1.46 8.02
N ALA A 96 -29.82 -0.84 6.84
CA ALA A 96 -28.50 -0.77 6.21
C ALA A 96 -27.49 0.03 7.05
N CYS A 97 -27.91 1.15 7.63
CA CYS A 97 -27.10 1.92 8.59
C CYS A 97 -26.77 1.12 9.84
N MET A 98 -27.74 0.37 10.39
CA MET A 98 -27.52 -0.46 11.57
C MET A 98 -26.59 -1.65 11.27
N ALA A 99 -26.74 -2.30 10.12
CA ALA A 99 -25.84 -3.35 9.64
C ALA A 99 -24.42 -2.82 9.40
N SER A 100 -24.30 -1.60 8.87
CA SER A 100 -23.03 -0.90 8.72
C SER A 100 -22.35 -0.66 10.06
N LEU A 101 -23.08 -0.13 11.05
CA LEU A 101 -22.56 0.10 12.39
C LEU A 101 -22.07 -1.21 13.02
N GLY A 102 -22.84 -2.29 12.88
CA GLY A 102 -22.41 -3.62 13.32
C GLY A 102 -21.10 -4.05 12.64
N SER A 103 -21.01 -3.86 11.32
CA SER A 103 -19.83 -4.24 10.52
C SER A 103 -18.57 -3.46 10.87
N LEU A 104 -18.70 -2.17 11.20
CA LEU A 104 -17.61 -1.29 11.65
C LEU A 104 -17.01 -1.75 12.97
N LEU A 105 -17.84 -2.27 13.87
CA LEU A 105 -17.40 -2.76 15.17
C LEU A 105 -16.71 -4.12 15.06
N SER A 106 -17.25 -5.04 14.25
CA SER A 106 -16.76 -6.41 14.20
C SER A 106 -15.60 -6.63 13.22
N TYR A 107 -15.54 -5.97 12.07
CA TYR A 107 -14.48 -6.25 11.08
C TYR A 107 -13.06 -5.86 11.56
N PRO A 108 -12.79 -4.61 11.97
CA PRO A 108 -11.45 -4.22 12.45
C PRO A 108 -11.06 -5.02 13.69
N THR A 109 -12.01 -5.26 14.59
CA THR A 109 -11.82 -6.06 15.80
C THR A 109 -11.46 -7.51 15.50
N SER A 110 -12.03 -8.10 14.44
CA SER A 110 -11.64 -9.46 14.01
C SER A 110 -10.17 -9.53 13.58
N GLN A 111 -9.66 -8.49 12.91
CA GLN A 111 -8.25 -8.40 12.51
C GLN A 111 -7.34 -8.20 13.72
N ALA A 112 -7.79 -7.39 14.66
CA ALA A 112 -7.11 -7.13 15.92
C ALA A 112 -7.01 -8.39 16.81
N LEU A 113 -7.99 -9.30 16.75
CA LEU A 113 -7.94 -10.60 17.43
C LEU A 113 -6.91 -11.55 16.79
N ILE A 114 -6.79 -11.58 15.45
CA ILE A 114 -5.77 -12.40 14.74
C ILE A 114 -4.35 -12.03 15.19
N GLN A 115 -4.10 -10.77 15.49
CA GLN A 115 -2.79 -10.27 15.91
C GLN A 115 -2.32 -10.85 17.27
N HIS A 116 -3.20 -11.47 18.06
CA HIS A 116 -2.85 -12.09 19.35
C HIS A 116 -2.07 -13.40 19.24
N VAL A 117 -2.07 -14.06 18.07
CA VAL A 117 -1.47 -15.39 17.89
C VAL A 117 0.09 -15.36 17.93
N GLY A 118 0.70 -14.18 18.06
CA GLY A 118 2.14 -14.00 18.21
C GLY A 118 2.92 -14.13 16.90
N GLY A 119 4.13 -13.56 16.85
CA GLY A 119 4.89 -13.37 15.60
C GLY A 119 5.23 -14.66 14.83
N ARG A 120 5.48 -15.79 15.51
CA ARG A 120 5.86 -17.06 14.85
C ARG A 120 4.74 -17.68 14.02
N LEU A 121 3.47 -17.46 14.40
CA LEU A 121 2.30 -18.05 13.72
C LEU A 121 1.46 -17.01 12.98
N LEU A 122 1.72 -15.71 13.17
CA LEU A 122 0.92 -14.61 12.62
C LEU A 122 0.72 -14.71 11.11
N THR A 123 1.77 -14.96 10.33
CA THR A 123 1.68 -15.05 8.86
C THR A 123 0.77 -16.21 8.43
N ARG A 124 0.88 -17.37 9.10
CA ARG A 124 0.03 -18.53 8.81
C ARG A 124 -1.43 -18.25 9.18
N THR A 125 -1.66 -17.62 10.33
CA THR A 125 -3.01 -17.26 10.79
C THR A 125 -3.67 -16.22 9.90
N VAL A 126 -2.92 -15.19 9.46
CA VAL A 126 -3.42 -14.19 8.51
C VAL A 126 -3.75 -14.83 7.17
N GLY A 127 -2.88 -15.71 6.65
CA GLY A 127 -3.13 -16.45 5.42
C GLY A 127 -4.40 -17.32 5.49
N LEU A 128 -4.56 -18.11 6.55
CA LEU A 128 -5.78 -18.89 6.80
C LEU A 128 -7.01 -18.00 7.00
N GLY A 129 -6.85 -16.85 7.66
CA GLY A 129 -7.92 -15.87 7.86
C GLY A 129 -8.44 -15.31 6.54
N ILE A 130 -7.54 -14.98 5.60
CA ILE A 130 -7.91 -14.53 4.24
C ILE A 130 -8.62 -15.65 3.49
N LEU A 131 -8.11 -16.89 3.56
CA LEU A 131 -8.74 -18.05 2.92
C LEU A 131 -10.18 -18.25 3.44
N CYS A 132 -10.36 -18.30 4.76
CA CYS A 132 -11.68 -18.43 5.38
C CYS A 132 -12.61 -17.27 5.02
N ALA A 133 -12.08 -16.05 4.92
CA ALA A 133 -12.86 -14.88 4.52
C ALA A 133 -13.37 -15.00 3.07
N GLN A 134 -12.51 -15.43 2.14
CA GLN A 134 -12.90 -15.60 0.74
C GLN A 134 -13.89 -16.74 0.55
N LEU A 135 -13.70 -17.88 1.22
CA LEU A 135 -14.67 -18.97 1.22
C LEU A 135 -16.00 -18.53 1.83
N GLY A 136 -15.96 -17.75 2.91
CA GLY A 136 -17.15 -17.14 3.51
C GLY A 136 -17.89 -16.26 2.50
N ASN A 137 -17.19 -15.39 1.78
CA ASN A 137 -17.82 -14.54 0.76
C ASN A 137 -18.43 -15.35 -0.39
N ILE A 138 -17.75 -16.38 -0.89
CA ILE A 138 -18.28 -17.27 -1.94
C ILE A 138 -19.55 -17.96 -1.46
N ALA A 139 -19.48 -18.59 -0.28
CA ALA A 139 -20.62 -19.30 0.31
C ALA A 139 -21.78 -18.34 0.57
N GLY A 140 -21.51 -17.15 1.11
CA GLY A 140 -22.53 -16.15 1.41
C GLY A 140 -23.28 -15.67 0.17
N ALA A 141 -22.57 -15.24 -0.87
CA ALA A 141 -23.21 -14.81 -2.11
C ALA A 141 -24.02 -15.93 -2.79
N ALA A 142 -23.47 -17.16 -2.83
CA ALA A 142 -24.15 -18.31 -3.41
C ALA A 142 -25.40 -18.72 -2.60
N LEU A 143 -25.30 -18.79 -1.27
CA LEU A 143 -26.43 -19.10 -0.39
C LEU A 143 -27.53 -18.04 -0.48
N ALA A 144 -27.16 -16.75 -0.55
CA ALA A 144 -28.13 -15.67 -0.77
C ALA A 144 -28.91 -15.87 -2.09
N GLY A 145 -28.22 -16.19 -3.19
CA GLY A 145 -28.86 -16.50 -4.47
C GLY A 145 -29.79 -17.72 -4.38
N LEU A 146 -29.34 -18.81 -3.77
CA LEU A 146 -30.13 -20.04 -3.62
C LEU A 146 -31.35 -19.86 -2.70
N CYS A 147 -31.26 -19.00 -1.69
CA CYS A 147 -32.38 -18.74 -0.77
C CYS A 147 -33.51 -17.94 -1.41
N LEU A 148 -33.21 -17.04 -2.36
CA LEU A 148 -34.22 -16.18 -2.99
C LEU A 148 -35.41 -16.95 -3.60
N PRO A 149 -35.23 -18.04 -4.39
CA PRO A 149 -36.35 -18.82 -4.90
C PRO A 149 -36.98 -19.78 -3.86
N VAL A 150 -36.22 -20.26 -2.88
CA VAL A 150 -36.69 -21.32 -1.95
C VAL A 150 -37.43 -20.75 -0.74
N ALA A 151 -36.83 -19.76 -0.09
CA ALA A 151 -37.32 -19.19 1.18
C ALA A 151 -37.71 -17.71 1.04
N GLY A 152 -37.63 -17.16 -0.18
CA GLY A 152 -37.87 -15.75 -0.44
C GLY A 152 -36.79 -14.84 0.13
N ILE A 153 -37.02 -13.53 -0.01
CA ILE A 153 -36.09 -12.51 0.52
C ILE A 153 -36.04 -12.51 2.06
N ALA A 154 -37.18 -12.75 2.72
CA ALA A 154 -37.27 -12.83 4.18
C ALA A 154 -36.42 -13.98 4.74
N GLY A 155 -36.53 -15.18 4.16
CA GLY A 155 -35.72 -16.33 4.55
C GLY A 155 -34.22 -16.09 4.31
N GLY A 156 -33.86 -15.39 3.22
CA GLY A 156 -32.49 -14.98 2.96
C GLY A 156 -31.91 -14.11 4.09
N PHE A 157 -32.64 -13.08 4.54
CA PHE A 157 -32.19 -12.22 5.64
C PHE A 157 -32.12 -12.96 6.98
N LEU A 158 -33.07 -13.86 7.26
CA LEU A 158 -33.01 -14.69 8.46
C LEU A 158 -31.79 -15.63 8.44
N LEU A 159 -31.45 -16.23 7.30
CA LEU A 159 -30.23 -17.03 7.16
C LEU A 159 -28.96 -16.17 7.32
N CYS A 160 -28.98 -14.92 6.85
CA CYS A 160 -27.89 -13.97 7.08
C CYS A 160 -27.72 -13.65 8.58
N ALA A 161 -28.84 -13.49 9.31
CA ALA A 161 -28.85 -13.28 10.75
C ALA A 161 -28.28 -14.50 11.50
N THR A 162 -28.68 -15.72 11.14
CA THR A 162 -28.16 -16.93 11.79
C THR A 162 -26.65 -17.09 11.57
N SER A 163 -26.14 -16.79 10.37
CA SER A 163 -24.69 -16.78 10.10
C SER A 163 -23.95 -15.78 11.00
N SER A 164 -24.50 -14.58 11.20
CA SER A 164 -23.95 -13.56 12.11
C SER A 164 -23.95 -14.05 13.57
N LEU A 165 -25.03 -14.70 14.02
CA LEU A 165 -25.13 -15.26 15.38
C LEU A 165 -24.16 -16.43 15.61
N ILE A 166 -23.92 -17.28 14.61
CA ILE A 166 -22.89 -18.33 14.67
C ILE A 166 -21.50 -17.69 14.82
N ALA A 167 -21.23 -16.57 14.13
CA ALA A 167 -19.97 -15.84 14.30
C ALA A 167 -19.80 -15.32 15.74
N VAL A 168 -20.86 -14.79 16.36
CA VAL A 168 -20.89 -14.39 17.78
C VAL A 168 -20.59 -15.58 18.69
N LEU A 169 -21.31 -16.70 18.52
CA LEU A 169 -21.12 -17.90 19.33
C LEU A 169 -19.67 -18.38 19.29
N LEU A 170 -19.09 -18.48 18.09
CA LEU A 170 -17.70 -18.89 17.92
C LEU A 170 -16.73 -17.89 18.57
N SER A 171 -17.04 -16.59 18.58
CA SER A 171 -16.22 -15.57 19.25
C SER A 171 -16.27 -15.69 20.78
N LEU A 172 -17.37 -16.17 21.35
CA LEU A 172 -17.50 -16.37 22.80
C LEU A 172 -16.67 -17.57 23.30
N ILE A 173 -16.47 -18.57 22.43
CA ILE A 173 -15.65 -19.75 22.71
C ILE A 173 -14.15 -19.42 22.69
N LEU A 174 -13.74 -18.33 22.02
CA LEU A 174 -12.34 -17.89 22.01
C LEU A 174 -11.90 -17.43 23.41
N ALA A 175 -11.02 -18.23 24.03
CA ALA A 175 -10.32 -17.89 25.27
C ALA A 175 -9.15 -16.94 24.98
N VAL A 176 -9.45 -15.63 24.90
CA VAL A 176 -8.45 -14.57 24.75
C VAL A 176 -8.59 -13.59 25.92
N ASP A 177 -7.49 -13.33 26.62
CA ASP A 177 -7.45 -12.32 27.69
C ASP A 177 -7.17 -10.92 27.10
N ASP A 178 -8.25 -10.21 26.78
CA ASP A 178 -8.20 -8.88 26.13
C ASP A 178 -8.09 -7.72 27.14
N ARG A 179 -8.01 -7.97 28.46
CA ARG A 179 -8.15 -6.92 29.50
C ARG A 179 -6.93 -6.01 29.65
N GLY A 180 -5.73 -6.45 29.25
CA GLY A 180 -4.47 -5.74 29.49
C GLY A 180 -4.10 -4.61 28.52
N LEU A 181 -4.81 -4.47 27.40
CA LEU A 181 -4.36 -3.67 26.25
C LEU A 181 -5.04 -2.29 26.09
N ALA A 182 -6.07 -1.99 26.89
CA ALA A 182 -6.88 -0.78 26.80
C ALA A 182 -6.16 0.54 27.22
N ARG A 183 -4.83 0.54 27.39
CA ARG A 183 -4.11 1.59 28.14
C ARG A 183 -2.95 2.28 27.40
N THR A 184 -2.83 2.15 26.08
CA THR A 184 -1.79 2.94 25.38
C THR A 184 -2.24 4.38 25.16
N ARG A 185 -1.46 5.31 25.72
CA ARG A 185 -1.75 6.75 25.89
C ARG A 185 -1.94 7.47 24.55
N HIS A 186 -2.99 8.29 24.45
CA HIS A 186 -3.25 9.18 23.30
C HIS A 186 -2.06 10.11 23.02
N SER A 187 -1.55 10.06 21.79
CA SER A 187 -0.85 11.22 21.20
C SER A 187 -1.89 12.06 20.44
N ARG A 188 -1.66 13.38 20.30
CA ARG A 188 -2.60 14.32 19.62
C ARG A 188 -3.00 13.78 18.24
N HIS A 189 -4.27 13.35 18.13
CA HIS A 189 -4.80 12.60 16.99
C HIS A 189 -4.76 13.39 15.67
N SER A 190 -5.03 14.71 15.73
CA SER A 190 -5.05 15.58 14.55
C SER A 190 -3.67 15.75 13.89
N SER A 191 -2.60 15.93 14.67
CA SER A 191 -1.24 16.01 14.13
C SER A 191 -0.77 14.69 13.50
N ALA A 192 -1.25 13.56 14.00
CA ALA A 192 -0.87 12.24 13.50
C ALA A 192 -1.52 11.89 12.14
N ILE A 193 -2.77 12.33 11.91
CA ILE A 193 -3.45 12.18 10.61
C ILE A 193 -2.70 12.98 9.53
N LEU A 194 -2.40 14.24 9.83
CA LEU A 194 -1.73 15.15 8.90
C LEU A 194 -0.30 14.68 8.58
N GLU A 195 0.43 14.18 9.57
CA GLU A 195 1.75 13.57 9.39
C GLU A 195 1.69 12.34 8.46
N GLY A 196 0.71 11.45 8.69
CA GLY A 196 0.50 10.29 7.82
C GLY A 196 0.16 10.68 6.37
N LEU A 197 -0.60 11.75 6.17
CA LEU A 197 -1.00 12.23 4.85
C LEU A 197 0.19 12.88 4.13
N ALA A 198 0.95 13.71 4.85
CA ALA A 198 2.17 14.31 4.34
C ALA A 198 3.19 13.24 3.89
N LEU A 199 3.34 12.16 4.65
CA LEU A 199 4.20 11.03 4.28
C LEU A 199 3.70 10.31 3.03
N LEU A 200 2.39 10.09 2.91
CA LEU A 200 1.77 9.44 1.76
C LEU A 200 1.96 10.27 0.48
N VAL A 201 1.84 11.60 0.57
CA VAL A 201 2.04 12.52 -0.56
C VAL A 201 3.52 12.68 -0.92
N ARG A 202 4.40 12.74 0.08
CA ARG A 202 5.85 12.98 -0.14
C ARG A 202 6.57 11.73 -0.66
N ASN A 203 6.17 10.55 -0.23
CA ASN A 203 6.79 9.29 -0.66
C ASN A 203 6.04 8.69 -1.87
N ARG A 204 6.62 8.85 -3.06
CA ARG A 204 6.01 8.36 -4.32
C ARG A 204 5.77 6.84 -4.37
N LYS A 205 6.53 6.00 -3.65
CA LYS A 205 6.26 4.55 -3.57
C LYS A 205 4.94 4.31 -2.81
N LEU A 206 4.74 5.04 -1.72
CA LEU A 206 3.50 4.98 -0.92
C LEU A 206 2.32 5.58 -1.67
N SER A 207 2.48 6.72 -2.36
CA SER A 207 1.40 7.29 -3.17
C SER A 207 0.98 6.33 -4.28
N PHE A 208 1.92 5.69 -4.98
CA PHE A 208 1.62 4.68 -5.99
C PHE A 208 0.83 3.50 -5.40
N ALA A 209 1.23 2.99 -4.23
CA ALA A 209 0.48 1.95 -3.52
C ALA A 209 -0.95 2.40 -3.18
N ALA A 210 -1.05 3.60 -2.58
CA ALA A 210 -2.31 4.16 -2.11
C ALA A 210 -3.30 4.36 -3.26
N PHE A 211 -2.89 5.00 -4.37
CA PHE A 211 -3.76 5.20 -5.53
C PHE A 211 -4.15 3.88 -6.20
N ALA A 212 -3.23 2.91 -6.28
CA ALA A 212 -3.57 1.58 -6.81
C ALA A 212 -4.61 0.86 -5.94
N LEU A 213 -4.45 0.91 -4.61
CA LEU A 213 -5.42 0.35 -3.66
C LEU A 213 -6.78 1.04 -3.77
N VAL A 214 -6.80 2.37 -3.76
CA VAL A 214 -8.04 3.17 -3.91
C VAL A 214 -8.77 2.80 -5.20
N LEU A 215 -8.06 2.68 -6.32
CA LEU A 215 -8.65 2.28 -7.60
C LEU A 215 -9.18 0.84 -7.58
N ALA A 216 -8.46 -0.11 -6.97
CA ALA A 216 -8.93 -1.48 -6.83
C ALA A 216 -10.25 -1.55 -6.03
N TYR A 217 -10.33 -0.86 -4.89
CA TYR A 217 -11.55 -0.81 -4.09
C TYR A 217 -12.68 -0.06 -4.82
N ALA A 218 -12.39 0.99 -5.59
CA ALA A 218 -13.39 1.67 -6.40
C ALA A 218 -14.14 0.69 -7.33
N SER A 219 -13.40 -0.24 -7.96
CA SER A 219 -14.02 -1.29 -8.77
C SER A 219 -14.88 -2.27 -7.96
N ALA A 220 -14.47 -2.61 -6.73
CA ALA A 220 -15.26 -3.46 -5.84
C ALA A 220 -16.61 -2.80 -5.49
N HIS A 221 -16.59 -1.50 -5.17
CA HIS A 221 -17.79 -0.72 -4.87
C HIS A 221 -18.69 -0.55 -6.09
N ALA A 222 -18.09 -0.36 -7.28
CA ALA A 222 -18.83 -0.31 -8.54
C ALA A 222 -19.58 -1.63 -8.82
N SER A 223 -18.90 -2.77 -8.63
CA SER A 223 -19.56 -4.08 -8.71
C SER A 223 -20.70 -4.20 -7.70
N ASN A 224 -20.50 -3.83 -6.44
CA ASN A 224 -21.57 -3.92 -5.42
C ASN A 224 -22.80 -3.08 -5.77
N ALA A 225 -22.61 -1.88 -6.34
CA ALA A 225 -23.71 -0.98 -6.67
C ALA A 225 -24.49 -1.41 -7.93
N LEU A 226 -23.79 -1.82 -8.97
CA LEU A 226 -24.37 -1.96 -10.32
C LEU A 226 -24.68 -3.41 -10.70
N LEU A 227 -24.04 -4.40 -10.08
CA LEU A 227 -24.13 -5.80 -10.52
C LEU A 227 -25.55 -6.36 -10.43
N ALA A 228 -26.32 -5.98 -9.40
CA ALA A 228 -27.71 -6.42 -9.26
C ALA A 228 -28.60 -5.87 -10.39
N GLY A 229 -28.43 -4.57 -10.72
CA GLY A 229 -29.14 -3.93 -11.82
C GLY A 229 -28.74 -4.53 -13.18
N PHE A 230 -27.44 -4.77 -13.39
CA PHE A 230 -26.93 -5.42 -14.60
C PHE A 230 -27.47 -6.85 -14.76
N ALA A 231 -27.48 -7.65 -13.69
CA ALA A 231 -28.02 -9.00 -13.74
C ALA A 231 -29.51 -9.00 -14.12
N ARG A 232 -30.31 -8.11 -13.50
CA ARG A 232 -31.76 -8.08 -13.69
C ARG A 232 -32.20 -7.45 -15.02
N TYR A 233 -31.66 -6.29 -15.40
CA TYR A 233 -32.14 -5.53 -16.55
C TYR A 233 -31.35 -5.80 -17.83
N ASP A 234 -30.02 -5.96 -17.75
CA ASP A 234 -29.18 -6.16 -18.93
C ASP A 234 -29.09 -7.63 -19.34
N LEU A 235 -28.90 -8.54 -18.37
CA LEU A 235 -28.79 -9.99 -18.64
C LEU A 235 -30.12 -10.74 -18.47
N LYS A 236 -31.17 -10.08 -17.95
CA LYS A 236 -32.50 -10.67 -17.69
C LYS A 236 -32.44 -11.95 -16.86
N LEU A 237 -31.52 -12.00 -15.89
CA LEU A 237 -31.30 -13.18 -15.06
C LEU A 237 -32.31 -13.28 -13.92
N PRO A 238 -32.75 -14.51 -13.57
CA PRO A 238 -33.47 -14.77 -12.33
C PRO A 238 -32.58 -14.54 -11.10
N ALA A 239 -33.26 -14.32 -9.96
CA ALA A 239 -32.64 -13.99 -8.67
C ALA A 239 -31.57 -15.00 -8.20
N ASN A 240 -31.75 -16.29 -8.52
CA ASN A 240 -30.84 -17.36 -8.11
C ASN A 240 -29.46 -17.27 -8.79
N LEU A 241 -29.40 -16.82 -10.04
CA LEU A 241 -28.14 -16.72 -10.79
C LEU A 241 -27.34 -15.46 -10.42
N TYR A 242 -28.00 -14.43 -9.89
CA TYR A 242 -27.31 -13.23 -9.38
C TYR A 242 -26.36 -13.54 -8.23
N GLY A 243 -26.75 -14.40 -7.28
CA GLY A 243 -25.87 -14.80 -6.17
C GLY A 243 -24.61 -15.53 -6.64
N TRP A 244 -24.75 -16.41 -7.64
CA TRP A 244 -23.60 -17.08 -8.28
C TRP A 244 -22.68 -16.10 -9.02
N LEU A 245 -23.26 -15.14 -9.74
CA LEU A 245 -22.51 -14.08 -10.40
C LEU A 245 -21.72 -13.24 -9.37
N ALA A 246 -22.34 -12.85 -8.27
CA ALA A 246 -21.67 -12.12 -7.19
C ALA A 246 -20.56 -12.95 -6.52
N ALA A 247 -20.78 -14.25 -6.33
CA ALA A 247 -19.79 -15.16 -5.74
C ALA A 247 -18.50 -15.25 -6.57
N MET A 248 -18.58 -15.09 -7.89
CA MET A 248 -17.41 -15.16 -8.79
C MET A 248 -16.35 -14.11 -8.49
N TYR A 249 -16.72 -12.93 -8.00
CA TYR A 249 -15.75 -11.93 -7.54
C TYR A 249 -14.81 -12.51 -6.46
N SER A 250 -15.38 -13.21 -5.49
CA SER A 250 -14.59 -13.83 -4.42
C SER A 250 -13.86 -15.08 -4.90
N GLY A 251 -14.43 -15.83 -5.85
CA GLY A 251 -13.76 -16.95 -6.52
C GLY A 251 -12.47 -16.52 -7.24
N GLY A 252 -12.55 -15.43 -8.01
CA GLY A 252 -11.37 -14.83 -8.63
C GLY A 252 -10.36 -14.30 -7.61
N GLY A 253 -10.83 -13.63 -6.55
CA GLY A 253 -9.96 -13.15 -5.48
C GLY A 253 -9.23 -14.27 -4.74
N LEU A 254 -9.87 -15.44 -4.56
CA LEU A 254 -9.22 -16.62 -4.00
C LEU A 254 -8.06 -17.08 -4.90
N LEU A 255 -8.29 -17.21 -6.21
CA LEU A 255 -7.22 -17.52 -7.17
C LEU A 255 -6.09 -16.48 -7.16
N GLY A 256 -6.43 -15.19 -7.09
CA GLY A 256 -5.45 -14.10 -6.99
C GLY A 256 -4.58 -14.18 -5.72
N SER A 257 -5.17 -14.55 -4.58
CA SER A 257 -4.43 -14.71 -3.32
C SER A 257 -3.46 -15.90 -3.33
N VAL A 258 -3.84 -17.00 -4.00
CA VAL A 258 -3.00 -18.19 -4.16
C VAL A 258 -1.89 -17.94 -5.17
N ALA A 259 -2.19 -17.27 -6.29
CA ALA A 259 -1.21 -16.96 -7.34
C ALA A 259 0.02 -16.22 -6.76
N LEU A 260 -0.19 -15.21 -5.91
CA LEU A 260 0.89 -14.45 -5.30
C LEU A 260 1.66 -15.25 -4.22
N SER A 261 0.96 -16.11 -3.47
CA SER A 261 1.57 -16.95 -2.43
C SER A 261 2.36 -18.14 -2.99
N GLY A 262 2.08 -18.53 -4.24
CA GLY A 262 2.70 -19.67 -4.91
C GLY A 262 3.88 -19.29 -5.81
N ARG A 263 3.83 -19.78 -7.06
CA ARG A 263 4.91 -19.74 -8.05
C ARG A 263 5.35 -18.32 -8.45
N PHE A 264 4.49 -17.32 -8.22
CA PHE A 264 4.74 -15.91 -8.53
C PHE A 264 5.27 -15.08 -7.35
N SER A 265 5.61 -15.70 -6.23
CA SER A 265 6.23 -15.03 -5.07
C SER A 265 7.56 -14.31 -5.39
N LYS A 266 8.19 -14.67 -6.52
CA LYS A 266 9.42 -14.03 -7.04
C LYS A 266 9.16 -12.78 -7.89
N ILE A 267 7.92 -12.52 -8.31
CA ILE A 267 7.58 -11.34 -9.11
C ILE A 267 7.57 -10.11 -8.20
N GLU A 268 8.32 -9.07 -8.58
CA GLU A 268 8.31 -7.81 -7.84
C GLU A 268 6.92 -7.15 -7.88
N ALA A 269 6.49 -6.58 -6.74
CA ALA A 269 5.24 -5.81 -6.63
C ALA A 269 5.10 -4.70 -7.70
N LYS A 270 6.24 -4.20 -8.22
CA LYS A 270 6.31 -3.22 -9.31
C LYS A 270 5.76 -3.72 -10.65
N VAL A 271 5.73 -5.03 -10.89
CA VAL A 271 5.17 -5.63 -12.11
C VAL A 271 3.75 -6.11 -11.85
N PHE A 272 3.52 -6.68 -10.68
CA PHE A 272 2.24 -7.28 -10.31
C PHE A 272 1.10 -6.26 -10.16
N ILE A 273 1.37 -5.08 -9.57
CA ILE A 273 0.37 -4.01 -9.41
C ILE A 273 -0.08 -3.47 -10.78
N PRO A 274 0.82 -3.06 -11.71
CA PRO A 274 0.43 -2.67 -13.06
C PRO A 274 -0.38 -3.70 -13.82
N ALA A 275 0.03 -4.97 -13.79
CA ALA A 275 -0.70 -6.04 -14.45
C ALA A 275 -2.11 -6.19 -13.90
N GLY A 276 -2.25 -6.12 -12.57
CA GLY A 276 -3.56 -6.12 -11.89
C GLY A 276 -4.42 -4.92 -12.29
N LEU A 277 -3.88 -3.70 -12.32
CA LEU A 277 -4.65 -2.49 -12.70
C LEU A 277 -5.13 -2.51 -14.16
N ILE A 278 -4.28 -2.95 -15.09
CA ILE A 278 -4.66 -3.09 -16.50
C ILE A 278 -5.78 -4.14 -16.63
N LEU A 279 -5.59 -5.32 -16.02
CA LEU A 279 -6.58 -6.38 -16.03
C LEU A 279 -7.90 -5.94 -15.38
N LEU A 280 -7.85 -5.16 -14.30
CA LEU A 280 -9.03 -4.61 -13.63
C LEU A 280 -9.85 -3.76 -14.61
N SER A 281 -9.22 -2.74 -15.22
CA SER A 281 -9.91 -1.84 -16.16
C SER A 281 -10.47 -2.57 -17.39
N LEU A 282 -9.72 -3.53 -17.93
CA LEU A 282 -10.14 -4.33 -19.07
C LEU A 282 -11.29 -5.27 -18.71
N ALA A 283 -11.20 -5.96 -17.56
CA ALA A 283 -12.24 -6.88 -17.11
C ALA A 283 -13.55 -6.13 -16.79
N THR A 284 -13.48 -4.92 -16.21
CA THR A 284 -14.67 -4.06 -16.03
C THR A 284 -15.28 -3.64 -17.36
N ALA A 285 -14.45 -3.28 -18.36
CA ALA A 285 -14.94 -2.94 -19.70
C ALA A 285 -15.61 -4.16 -20.38
N MET A 286 -15.00 -5.33 -20.29
CA MET A 286 -15.52 -6.57 -20.89
C MET A 286 -16.75 -7.11 -20.16
N LEU A 287 -16.90 -6.85 -18.86
CA LEU A 287 -18.16 -7.11 -18.15
C LEU A 287 -19.31 -6.31 -18.78
N SER A 288 -19.07 -5.08 -19.19
CA SER A 288 -20.11 -4.25 -19.85
C SER A 288 -20.51 -4.77 -21.23
N THR A 289 -19.72 -5.62 -21.88
CA THR A 289 -20.08 -6.24 -23.17
C THR A 289 -20.71 -7.62 -23.00
N ALA A 290 -20.71 -8.19 -21.79
CA ALA A 290 -21.28 -9.50 -21.50
C ALA A 290 -22.77 -9.57 -21.88
N GLN A 291 -23.15 -10.66 -22.55
CA GLN A 291 -24.53 -10.96 -22.94
C GLN A 291 -25.04 -12.27 -22.34
N SER A 292 -24.12 -13.13 -21.88
CA SER A 292 -24.44 -14.42 -21.25
C SER A 292 -23.95 -14.47 -19.80
N LEU A 293 -24.59 -15.29 -18.97
CA LEU A 293 -24.17 -15.53 -17.59
C LEU A 293 -22.71 -15.99 -17.52
N ALA A 294 -22.30 -16.93 -18.37
CA ALA A 294 -20.94 -17.48 -18.36
C ALA A 294 -19.89 -16.38 -18.63
N SER A 295 -20.14 -15.50 -19.60
CA SER A 295 -19.25 -14.37 -19.88
C SER A 295 -19.19 -13.38 -18.70
N ALA A 296 -20.33 -13.07 -18.08
CA ALA A 296 -20.39 -12.19 -16.92
C ALA A 296 -19.67 -12.78 -15.70
N MET A 297 -19.82 -14.09 -15.45
CA MET A 297 -19.14 -14.81 -14.38
C MET A 297 -17.62 -14.81 -14.56
N LEU A 298 -17.15 -15.03 -15.79
CA LEU A 298 -15.72 -14.97 -16.12
C LEU A 298 -15.15 -13.58 -15.84
N TRP A 299 -15.77 -12.52 -16.38
CA TRP A 299 -15.27 -11.15 -16.20
C TRP A 299 -15.38 -10.69 -14.75
N GLN A 300 -16.46 -11.03 -14.05
CA GLN A 300 -16.60 -10.75 -12.62
C GLN A 300 -15.53 -11.46 -11.78
N GLY A 301 -15.17 -12.70 -12.15
CA GLY A 301 -14.03 -13.41 -11.58
C GLY A 301 -12.69 -12.71 -11.86
N LEU A 302 -12.46 -12.24 -13.08
CA LEU A 302 -11.22 -11.53 -13.42
C LEU A 302 -11.09 -10.17 -12.71
N ILE A 303 -12.21 -9.46 -12.48
CA ILE A 303 -12.24 -8.27 -11.62
C ILE A 303 -11.83 -8.65 -10.19
N GLY A 304 -12.38 -9.72 -9.63
CA GLY A 304 -12.01 -10.21 -8.29
C GLY A 304 -10.54 -10.63 -8.16
N LEU A 305 -10.01 -11.32 -9.18
CA LEU A 305 -8.61 -11.71 -9.26
C LEU A 305 -7.69 -10.50 -9.29
N SER A 306 -7.94 -9.56 -10.21
CA SER A 306 -7.16 -8.32 -10.34
C SER A 306 -7.22 -7.45 -9.08
N PHE A 307 -8.40 -7.33 -8.45
CA PHE A 307 -8.56 -6.67 -7.16
C PHE A 307 -7.61 -7.27 -6.11
N MET A 308 -7.60 -8.60 -5.96
CA MET A 308 -6.74 -9.23 -4.96
C MET A 308 -5.25 -9.09 -5.30
N MET A 309 -4.90 -9.13 -6.58
CA MET A 309 -3.51 -8.90 -7.01
C MET A 309 -2.99 -7.55 -6.56
N VAL A 310 -3.76 -6.49 -6.83
CA VAL A 310 -3.40 -5.11 -6.45
C VAL A 310 -3.45 -4.94 -4.94
N ARG A 311 -4.46 -5.48 -4.28
CA ARG A 311 -4.63 -5.38 -2.82
C ARG A 311 -3.43 -5.96 -2.08
N VAL A 312 -3.07 -7.22 -2.34
CA VAL A 312 -2.00 -7.88 -1.58
C VAL A 312 -0.64 -7.25 -1.88
N ALA A 313 -0.34 -6.96 -3.16
CA ALA A 313 0.94 -6.33 -3.51
C ALA A 313 1.03 -4.88 -2.98
N GLY A 314 -0.07 -4.14 -2.99
CA GLY A 314 -0.17 -2.80 -2.43
C GLY A 314 0.07 -2.79 -0.92
N ASP A 315 -0.60 -3.67 -0.18
CA ASP A 315 -0.43 -3.81 1.27
C ASP A 315 1.02 -4.18 1.63
N VAL A 316 1.62 -5.14 0.90
CA VAL A 316 3.04 -5.53 1.11
C VAL A 316 3.98 -4.36 0.84
N MET A 317 3.71 -3.56 -0.19
CA MET A 317 4.53 -2.39 -0.51
C MET A 317 4.43 -1.29 0.56
N VAL A 318 3.23 -1.05 1.11
CA VAL A 318 3.05 -0.12 2.24
C VAL A 318 3.81 -0.61 3.47
N LEU A 319 3.68 -1.90 3.81
CA LEU A 319 4.36 -2.50 4.96
C LEU A 319 5.88 -2.46 4.84
N ARG A 320 6.45 -2.71 3.66
CA ARG A 320 7.90 -2.68 3.43
C ARG A 320 8.49 -1.27 3.34
N SER A 321 7.67 -0.26 3.05
CA SER A 321 8.15 1.11 2.85
C SER A 321 8.14 1.96 4.12
N LEU A 322 7.62 1.44 5.24
CA LEU A 322 7.41 2.20 6.47
C LEU A 322 7.90 1.45 7.71
N PRO A 323 8.46 2.16 8.71
CA PRO A 323 8.69 1.59 10.03
C PRO A 323 7.37 1.31 10.74
N ASN A 324 7.32 0.23 11.55
CA ASN A 324 6.10 -0.27 12.21
C ASN A 324 5.25 0.80 12.92
N ARG A 325 5.88 1.82 13.53
CA ARG A 325 5.18 2.92 14.23
C ARG A 325 4.34 3.83 13.33
N LEU A 326 4.64 3.88 12.02
CA LEU A 326 3.95 4.75 11.05
C LEU A 326 2.93 4.00 10.19
N VAL A 327 2.97 2.66 10.17
CA VAL A 327 2.09 1.82 9.33
C VAL A 327 0.62 2.09 9.60
N GLY A 328 0.20 2.10 10.87
CA GLY A 328 -1.20 2.33 11.24
C GLY A 328 -1.73 3.69 10.78
N ARG A 329 -0.89 4.74 10.85
CA ARG A 329 -1.26 6.11 10.43
C ARG A 329 -1.47 6.20 8.93
N VAL A 330 -0.52 5.68 8.15
CA VAL A 330 -0.61 5.71 6.68
C VAL A 330 -1.75 4.82 6.19
N ARG A 331 -1.94 3.64 6.78
CA ARG A 331 -3.04 2.74 6.43
C ARG A 331 -4.40 3.35 6.71
N SER A 332 -4.58 4.01 7.86
CA SER A 332 -5.83 4.72 8.18
C SER A 332 -6.16 5.80 7.13
N ASN A 333 -5.17 6.55 6.64
CA ASN A 333 -5.38 7.51 5.56
C ASN A 333 -5.73 6.85 4.23
N ILE A 334 -5.13 5.69 3.91
CA ILE A 334 -5.50 4.91 2.71
C ILE A 334 -6.95 4.41 2.82
N GLU A 335 -7.34 3.87 3.99
CA GLU A 335 -8.69 3.39 4.26
C GLU A 335 -9.72 4.53 4.22
N ALA A 336 -9.38 5.72 4.72
CA ALA A 336 -10.21 6.92 4.57
C ALA A 336 -10.37 7.32 3.09
N GLY A 337 -9.28 7.27 2.31
CA GLY A 337 -9.33 7.52 0.86
C GLY A 337 -10.22 6.50 0.12
N ILE A 338 -10.14 5.23 0.49
CA ILE A 338 -11.03 4.17 -0.02
C ILE A 338 -12.50 4.49 0.31
N GLY A 339 -12.78 4.87 1.56
CA GLY A 339 -14.13 5.23 1.99
C GLY A 339 -14.70 6.43 1.23
N LEU A 340 -13.89 7.47 0.99
CA LEU A 340 -14.31 8.63 0.20
C LEU A 340 -14.62 8.24 -1.26
N VAL A 341 -13.76 7.44 -1.89
CA VAL A 341 -14.00 6.98 -3.26
C VAL A 341 -15.20 6.06 -3.35
N ALA A 342 -15.45 5.23 -2.33
CA ALA A 342 -16.67 4.43 -2.25
C ALA A 342 -17.94 5.30 -2.26
N ILE A 343 -17.97 6.40 -1.48
CA ILE A 343 -19.08 7.37 -1.52
C ILE A 343 -19.25 7.95 -2.92
N ILE A 344 -18.16 8.36 -3.58
CA ILE A 344 -18.21 8.91 -4.94
C ILE A 344 -18.76 7.88 -5.93
N VAL A 345 -18.27 6.64 -5.89
CA VAL A 345 -18.72 5.57 -6.80
C VAL A 345 -20.20 5.26 -6.59
N TYR A 346 -20.65 5.17 -5.35
CA TYR A 346 -22.06 4.96 -5.06
C TYR A 346 -22.91 6.16 -5.46
N LEU A 347 -22.43 7.39 -5.28
CA LEU A 347 -23.11 8.61 -5.74
C LEU A 347 -23.26 8.64 -7.27
N VAL A 348 -22.22 8.24 -8.01
CA VAL A 348 -22.29 8.07 -9.46
C VAL A 348 -23.35 7.03 -9.83
N ALA A 349 -23.41 5.90 -9.12
CA ALA A 349 -24.43 4.88 -9.37
C ALA A 349 -25.87 5.33 -9.02
N SER A 350 -26.03 6.20 -8.01
CA SER A 350 -27.32 6.76 -7.61
C SER A 350 -27.82 7.85 -8.55
N LEU A 351 -26.92 8.68 -9.08
CA LEU A 351 -27.28 9.80 -9.94
C LEU A 351 -27.29 9.45 -11.42
N SER A 352 -26.75 8.29 -11.81
CA SER A 352 -26.75 7.87 -13.21
C SER A 352 -28.14 7.40 -13.64
N ASP A 353 -28.82 8.19 -14.47
CA ASP A 353 -30.02 7.74 -15.20
C ASP A 353 -29.69 6.72 -16.32
N MET A 354 -28.41 6.41 -16.48
CA MET A 354 -27.91 5.48 -17.49
C MET A 354 -28.20 4.03 -17.09
N ALA A 355 -28.44 3.18 -18.09
CA ALA A 355 -28.52 1.74 -17.88
C ALA A 355 -27.21 1.21 -17.22
N PRO A 356 -27.28 0.21 -16.32
CA PRO A 356 -26.12 -0.29 -15.56
C PRO A 356 -24.93 -0.66 -16.45
N ARG A 357 -25.19 -1.28 -17.61
CA ARG A 357 -24.17 -1.55 -18.64
C ARG A 357 -23.36 -0.32 -19.05
N ARG A 358 -24.04 0.81 -19.33
CA ARG A 358 -23.36 2.04 -19.76
C ARG A 358 -22.60 2.68 -18.60
N THR A 359 -23.14 2.61 -17.38
CA THR A 359 -22.43 3.08 -16.17
C THR A 359 -21.16 2.26 -15.91
N PHE A 360 -21.20 0.94 -16.08
CA PHE A 360 -19.99 0.08 -16.02
C PHE A 360 -18.95 0.47 -17.07
N LEU A 361 -19.36 0.73 -18.32
CA LEU A 361 -18.45 1.17 -19.37
C LEU A 361 -17.80 2.54 -19.04
N ALA A 362 -18.60 3.50 -18.57
CA ALA A 362 -18.09 4.82 -18.17
C ALA A 362 -17.07 4.71 -17.02
N LEU A 363 -17.37 3.90 -16.00
CA LEU A 363 -16.44 3.62 -14.90
C LEU A 363 -15.18 2.89 -15.39
N ALA A 364 -15.30 1.97 -16.34
CA ALA A 364 -14.14 1.30 -16.93
C ALA A 364 -13.20 2.28 -17.66
N CYS A 365 -13.75 3.26 -18.40
CA CYS A 365 -12.97 4.33 -19.00
C CYS A 365 -12.25 5.19 -17.95
N LEU A 366 -12.94 5.54 -16.86
CA LEU A 366 -12.33 6.27 -15.73
C LEU A 366 -11.22 5.45 -15.06
N PHE A 367 -11.45 4.15 -14.86
CA PHE A 367 -10.43 3.25 -14.31
C PHE A 367 -9.23 3.10 -15.25
N ALA A 368 -9.43 3.05 -16.56
CA ALA A 368 -8.34 3.03 -17.54
C ALA A 368 -7.52 4.32 -17.50
N LEU A 369 -8.18 5.49 -17.45
CA LEU A 369 -7.49 6.79 -17.31
C LEU A 369 -6.70 6.88 -16.00
N ALA A 370 -7.29 6.46 -14.88
CA ALA A 370 -6.64 6.40 -13.59
C ALA A 370 -5.44 5.43 -13.60
N THR A 371 -5.58 4.26 -14.21
CA THR A 371 -4.48 3.30 -14.42
C THR A 371 -3.35 3.95 -15.22
N CYS A 372 -3.64 4.61 -16.35
CA CYS A 372 -2.62 5.31 -17.13
C CYS A 372 -1.89 6.38 -16.30
N ALA A 373 -2.60 7.16 -15.48
CA ALA A 373 -2.01 8.16 -14.59
C ALA A 373 -1.07 7.51 -13.54
N ILE A 374 -1.54 6.44 -12.89
CA ILE A 374 -0.77 5.69 -11.89
C ILE A 374 0.49 5.06 -12.51
N LEU A 375 0.38 4.47 -13.71
CA LEU A 375 1.54 3.90 -14.43
C LEU A 375 2.53 4.97 -14.88
N ARG A 376 2.07 6.18 -15.21
CA ARG A 376 2.95 7.30 -15.56
C ARG A 376 3.79 7.75 -14.35
N MET A 377 3.23 7.69 -13.13
CA MET A 377 3.99 7.94 -11.89
C MET A 377 5.14 6.94 -11.72
N GLN A 378 4.94 5.69 -12.14
CA GLN A 378 5.97 4.64 -12.11
C GLN A 378 7.02 4.80 -13.21
N ARG A 379 6.63 5.07 -14.47
CA ARG A 379 7.55 5.18 -15.61
C ARG A 379 8.53 6.36 -15.52
N ARG A 380 8.12 7.50 -14.93
CA ARG A 380 9.05 8.62 -14.67
C ARG A 380 10.23 8.22 -13.79
N ARG A 381 10.13 7.10 -13.05
CA ARG A 381 11.20 6.54 -12.22
C ARG A 381 12.10 5.57 -12.96
N THR A 382 11.57 4.66 -13.78
CA THR A 382 12.41 3.76 -14.59
C THR A 382 13.17 4.53 -15.65
N ALA A 383 12.55 5.51 -16.31
CA ALA A 383 13.26 6.36 -17.27
C ALA A 383 14.41 7.15 -16.62
N CYS A 384 14.25 7.62 -15.38
CA CYS A 384 15.32 8.27 -14.64
C CYS A 384 16.40 7.26 -14.20
N ALA A 385 16.01 6.08 -13.71
CA ALA A 385 16.94 5.00 -13.34
C ALA A 385 17.72 4.41 -14.52
N ASP A 386 17.10 4.28 -15.70
CA ASP A 386 17.71 3.85 -16.96
C ASP A 386 18.61 4.94 -17.53
N LEU A 387 18.27 6.23 -17.33
CA LEU A 387 19.16 7.35 -17.64
C LEU A 387 20.44 7.27 -16.79
N TYR A 388 20.32 6.84 -15.54
CA TYR A 388 21.47 6.60 -14.65
C TYR A 388 22.22 5.29 -14.98
N GLY A 389 21.54 4.24 -15.46
CA GLY A 389 22.17 3.00 -15.93
C GLY A 389 22.95 3.15 -17.23
N LYS A 390 22.60 4.14 -18.08
CA LYS A 390 23.38 4.51 -19.27
C LYS A 390 24.65 5.32 -18.98
N LEU A 391 24.91 5.70 -17.72
CA LEU A 391 26.14 6.39 -17.31
C LEU A 391 27.30 5.44 -17.00
N THR A 392 27.12 4.15 -17.23
CA THR A 392 28.13 3.13 -16.97
C THR A 392 29.20 3.17 -18.07
N PRO A 393 30.49 3.45 -17.78
CA PRO A 393 31.51 3.49 -18.81
C PRO A 393 31.77 2.09 -19.41
N PRO A 394 32.06 1.97 -20.72
CA PRO A 394 32.09 0.69 -21.45
C PRO A 394 33.11 -0.35 -20.92
N ARG A 395 34.14 0.09 -20.18
CA ARG A 395 35.15 -0.82 -19.61
C ARG A 395 34.62 -1.71 -18.49
N LEU A 396 33.46 -1.40 -17.89
CA LEU A 396 32.83 -2.19 -16.83
C LEU A 396 31.79 -3.21 -17.35
N ALA A 397 31.45 -3.17 -18.64
CA ALA A 397 30.43 -4.04 -19.24
C ALA A 397 30.94 -5.44 -19.67
N ARG A 398 32.26 -5.69 -19.59
CA ARG A 398 32.89 -6.91 -20.14
C ARG A 398 32.80 -8.17 -19.27
N ASN A 399 32.30 -8.09 -18.04
CA ASN A 399 32.09 -9.27 -17.19
C ASN A 399 30.59 -9.63 -17.14
N GLU A 400 30.13 -10.42 -18.11
CA GLU A 400 28.73 -10.77 -18.38
C GLU A 400 28.05 -11.70 -17.34
N GLY A 401 28.51 -11.71 -16.08
CA GLY A 401 27.90 -12.47 -14.98
C GLY A 401 27.31 -11.64 -13.84
N CYS A 402 27.50 -10.31 -13.82
CA CYS A 402 27.33 -9.50 -12.59
C CYS A 402 26.44 -8.25 -12.75
N ALA A 403 25.57 -8.19 -13.77
CA ALA A 403 24.69 -7.04 -13.99
C ALA A 403 23.65 -6.82 -12.86
N ALA A 404 23.37 -7.84 -12.04
CA ALA A 404 22.36 -7.79 -10.97
C ALA A 404 22.89 -7.34 -9.60
N LEU A 405 24.17 -7.01 -9.45
CA LEU A 405 24.83 -6.77 -8.15
C LEU A 405 25.55 -5.39 -8.04
N MET A 406 25.33 -4.47 -8.97
CA MET A 406 26.10 -3.22 -9.02
C MET A 406 25.62 -2.16 -8.02
N PRO A 407 26.51 -1.54 -7.23
CA PRO A 407 26.16 -0.46 -6.33
C PRO A 407 25.81 0.84 -7.07
N ARG A 408 24.92 1.64 -6.51
CA ARG A 408 24.46 2.92 -7.08
C ARG A 408 24.54 4.06 -6.06
N LEU A 409 24.62 5.30 -6.57
CA LEU A 409 24.48 6.50 -5.75
C LEU A 409 23.00 6.81 -5.50
N CYS A 410 22.64 7.02 -4.23
CA CYS A 410 21.35 7.54 -3.84
C CYS A 410 21.56 8.88 -3.12
N PRO A 411 20.92 9.98 -3.56
CA PRO A 411 20.94 11.24 -2.81
C PRO A 411 20.39 11.02 -1.40
N VAL A 412 21.00 11.70 -0.42
CA VAL A 412 20.67 11.57 0.99
C VAL A 412 20.06 12.88 1.47
N LEU A 413 18.91 12.81 2.12
CA LEU A 413 18.31 13.96 2.78
C LEU A 413 18.78 14.03 4.25
N PRO A 414 18.77 15.21 4.89
CA PRO A 414 19.08 15.31 6.32
C PRO A 414 18.23 14.39 7.21
N SER A 415 17.02 14.03 6.77
CA SER A 415 16.12 13.07 7.42
C SER A 415 16.60 11.61 7.40
N ASP A 416 17.55 11.27 6.52
CA ASP A 416 18.06 9.90 6.33
C ASP A 416 19.21 9.57 7.29
N ARG A 417 19.47 10.45 8.27
CA ARG A 417 20.50 10.32 9.31
C ARG A 417 20.55 8.93 9.95
N ALA A 418 19.39 8.37 10.29
CA ALA A 418 19.30 7.06 10.94
C ALA A 418 19.77 5.90 10.04
N VAL A 419 19.59 6.02 8.72
CA VAL A 419 20.00 5.00 7.74
C VAL A 419 21.52 5.02 7.59
N ILE A 420 22.13 6.21 7.51
CA ILE A 420 23.59 6.34 7.40
C ILE A 420 24.29 6.01 8.72
N LYS A 421 23.63 6.25 9.87
CA LYS A 421 24.16 5.84 11.19
C LYS A 421 24.33 4.32 11.33
N ALA A 422 23.60 3.53 10.55
CA ALA A 422 23.78 2.08 10.48
C ALA A 422 25.04 1.64 9.70
N VAL A 423 25.67 2.54 8.94
CA VAL A 423 26.94 2.29 8.24
C VAL A 423 28.09 2.39 9.24
N THR A 424 28.36 1.29 9.96
CA THR A 424 29.38 1.24 11.02
C THR A 424 30.79 1.14 10.43
N LEU A 425 31.71 1.97 10.93
CA LEU A 425 33.13 1.96 10.57
C LEU A 425 33.95 1.02 11.48
N GLU A 426 35.20 0.75 11.12
CA GLU A 426 36.11 0.06 12.05
C GLU A 426 36.50 0.95 13.24
N PRO A 427 36.71 0.37 14.43
CA PRO A 427 37.22 1.11 15.59
C PRO A 427 38.50 1.88 15.23
N GLY A 428 38.51 3.19 15.46
CA GLY A 428 39.64 4.07 15.12
C GLY A 428 39.60 4.70 13.71
N GLN A 429 38.67 4.32 12.82
CA GLN A 429 38.44 5.07 11.57
C GLN A 429 37.52 6.28 11.76
N GLU A 430 36.60 6.20 12.73
CA GLU A 430 35.62 7.26 13.01
C GLU A 430 36.30 8.58 13.43
N GLN A 431 37.46 8.50 14.09
CA GLN A 431 38.27 9.68 14.42
C GLN A 431 38.70 10.46 13.17
N PHE A 432 38.84 9.84 12.01
CA PHE A 432 39.27 10.52 10.79
C PHE A 432 38.12 10.97 9.89
N ALA A 433 36.99 10.25 9.90
CA ALA A 433 35.83 10.53 9.05
C ALA A 433 34.78 11.45 9.68
N GLY A 434 34.88 11.69 11.00
CA GLY A 434 33.90 12.41 11.80
C GLY A 434 32.63 11.58 12.06
N SER A 435 31.97 11.88 13.18
CA SER A 435 30.70 11.20 13.53
C SER A 435 29.63 11.49 12.48
N VAL A 436 28.76 10.52 12.21
CA VAL A 436 27.62 10.71 11.28
C VAL A 436 26.76 11.89 11.76
N ASP A 437 26.55 12.00 13.07
CA ASP A 437 25.71 13.06 13.64
C ASP A 437 26.30 14.45 13.36
N ALA A 438 27.61 14.64 13.50
CA ALA A 438 28.27 15.92 13.21
C ALA A 438 28.16 16.31 11.73
N VAL A 439 28.38 15.36 10.81
CA VAL A 439 28.28 15.61 9.36
C VAL A 439 26.86 16.05 8.98
N PHE A 440 25.84 15.39 9.53
CA PHE A 440 24.46 15.76 9.27
C PHE A 440 24.03 17.08 9.94
N ASP A 441 24.59 17.40 11.10
CA ASP A 441 24.37 18.69 11.76
C ASP A 441 25.01 19.84 10.96
N GLU A 442 26.18 19.63 10.35
CA GLU A 442 26.81 20.58 9.42
C GLU A 442 25.96 20.79 8.16
N LEU A 443 25.56 19.69 7.50
CA LEU A 443 24.71 19.76 6.29
C LEU A 443 23.39 20.50 6.55
N GLN A 444 22.83 20.37 7.76
CA GLN A 444 21.58 21.04 8.13
C GLN A 444 21.77 22.53 8.44
N LYS A 445 22.96 22.93 8.89
CA LYS A 445 23.31 24.34 9.22
C LYS A 445 23.95 25.08 8.06
N SER A 446 24.21 24.40 6.94
CA SER A 446 24.86 24.96 5.77
C SER A 446 24.13 26.17 5.21
N ALA A 447 24.88 27.25 4.95
CA ALA A 447 24.36 28.44 4.30
C ALA A 447 24.10 28.23 2.80
N PHE A 448 24.70 27.19 2.20
CA PHE A 448 24.64 26.90 0.76
C PHE A 448 24.32 25.42 0.48
N PRO A 449 23.12 24.93 0.85
CA PRO A 449 22.76 23.52 0.70
C PRO A 449 22.69 23.04 -0.76
N GLY A 450 22.58 23.96 -1.73
CA GLY A 450 22.61 23.62 -3.17
C GLY A 450 24.00 23.26 -3.70
N ASP A 451 25.04 23.56 -2.94
CA ASP A 451 26.45 23.34 -3.30
C ASP A 451 27.07 22.14 -2.53
N GLU A 452 26.25 21.43 -1.74
CA GLU A 452 26.63 20.21 -1.02
C GLU A 452 25.75 19.02 -1.45
N HIS A 453 26.39 17.93 -1.88
CA HIS A 453 25.73 16.77 -2.46
C HIS A 453 26.06 15.51 -1.67
N PRO A 454 25.29 15.18 -0.62
CA PRO A 454 25.45 13.97 0.17
C PRO A 454 24.86 12.75 -0.57
N PHE A 455 25.65 11.68 -0.67
CA PHE A 455 25.28 10.43 -1.35
C PHE A 455 25.49 9.22 -0.46
N ALA A 456 24.51 8.31 -0.49
CA ALA A 456 24.63 6.96 0.00
C ALA A 456 25.04 6.05 -1.15
N ILE A 457 25.90 5.09 -0.85
CA ILE A 457 26.27 4.01 -1.76
C ILE A 457 25.40 2.83 -1.39
N VAL A 458 24.57 2.39 -2.33
CA VAL A 458 23.55 1.37 -2.08
C VAL A 458 23.86 0.15 -2.93
N ALA A 459 24.11 -1.00 -2.30
CA ALA A 459 24.32 -2.28 -2.96
C ALA A 459 22.97 -2.98 -3.27
N ALA A 460 23.01 -4.22 -3.76
CA ALA A 460 21.81 -5.02 -4.01
C ALA A 460 20.88 -5.04 -2.77
N GLU A 461 19.56 -5.12 -3.01
CA GLU A 461 18.51 -5.11 -1.97
C GLU A 461 18.29 -3.78 -1.23
N ASP A 462 18.70 -2.63 -1.81
CA ASP A 462 18.52 -1.29 -1.23
C ASP A 462 19.30 -1.08 0.10
N VAL A 463 20.37 -1.85 0.35
CA VAL A 463 21.22 -1.74 1.55
C VAL A 463 22.29 -0.66 1.38
N ALA A 464 22.33 0.32 2.29
CA ALA A 464 23.38 1.33 2.34
C ALA A 464 24.71 0.71 2.81
N VAL A 465 25.69 0.65 1.91
CA VAL A 465 27.03 0.09 2.17
C VAL A 465 28.09 1.17 2.36
N GLY A 466 27.78 2.43 2.03
CA GLY A 466 28.69 3.54 2.19
C GLY A 466 28.03 4.90 2.09
N PHE A 467 28.80 5.96 2.32
CA PHE A 467 28.34 7.35 2.28
C PHE A 467 29.50 8.29 1.97
N PHE A 468 29.23 9.40 1.27
CA PHE A 468 30.16 10.52 1.10
C PHE A 468 29.40 11.81 0.80
N VAL A 469 30.09 12.95 0.84
CA VAL A 469 29.57 14.25 0.47
C VAL A 469 30.47 14.88 -0.58
N LEU A 470 29.89 15.41 -1.67
CA LEU A 470 30.61 16.27 -2.61
C LEU A 470 30.31 17.73 -2.29
N ARG A 471 31.34 18.58 -2.32
CA ARG A 471 31.18 20.03 -2.12
C ARG A 471 31.77 20.80 -3.31
N GLU A 472 31.08 21.84 -3.75
CA GLU A 472 31.49 22.72 -4.84
C GLU A 472 31.22 24.20 -4.51
N ARG A 473 31.69 25.12 -5.37
CA ARG A 473 31.38 26.56 -5.29
C ARG A 473 31.50 27.15 -3.89
N ALA A 474 30.42 27.71 -3.31
CA ALA A 474 30.46 28.42 -2.03
C ALA A 474 30.70 27.48 -0.84
N SER A 475 30.57 26.17 -1.04
CA SER A 475 30.81 25.13 -0.03
C SER A 475 32.21 24.51 -0.14
N LEU A 476 33.08 25.00 -1.04
CA LEU A 476 34.46 24.51 -1.12
C LEU A 476 35.25 24.86 0.16
N PRO A 477 36.11 23.94 0.65
CA PRO A 477 37.02 24.26 1.73
C PRO A 477 38.06 25.29 1.26
N GLY A 478 38.55 26.13 2.17
CA GLY A 478 39.42 27.27 1.82
C GLY A 478 40.77 26.90 1.15
N TRP A 479 41.17 25.63 1.18
CA TRP A 479 42.35 25.14 0.47
C TRP A 479 42.07 24.73 -0.99
N ALA A 480 40.81 24.55 -1.37
CA ALA A 480 40.44 24.09 -2.70
C ALA A 480 40.32 25.27 -3.66
N PRO A 481 40.94 25.20 -4.86
CA PRO A 481 40.78 26.25 -5.87
C PRO A 481 39.35 26.30 -6.40
N ALA A 482 38.95 27.46 -6.95
CA ALA A 482 37.67 27.56 -7.64
C ALA A 482 37.62 26.63 -8.86
N GLY A 483 36.44 26.11 -9.19
CA GLY A 483 36.25 25.25 -10.37
C GLY A 483 36.62 23.77 -10.14
N VAL A 484 36.69 23.31 -8.89
CA VAL A 484 36.84 21.89 -8.55
C VAL A 484 35.66 21.37 -7.74
N VAL A 485 35.56 20.05 -7.61
CA VAL A 485 34.68 19.38 -6.64
C VAL A 485 35.55 18.69 -5.60
N THR A 486 35.13 18.75 -4.34
CA THR A 486 35.85 18.09 -3.23
C THR A 486 35.03 16.93 -2.65
N LEU A 487 35.70 15.80 -2.33
CA LEU A 487 35.12 14.61 -1.72
C LEU A 487 35.37 14.61 -0.21
N HIS A 488 34.28 14.49 0.57
CA HIS A 488 34.30 14.55 2.03
C HIS A 488 33.60 13.34 2.66
N SER A 489 34.02 13.02 3.88
CA SER A 489 33.37 12.04 4.77
C SER A 489 33.11 10.66 4.15
N LEU A 490 33.92 10.25 3.18
CA LEU A 490 33.82 8.93 2.54
C LEU A 490 33.96 7.83 3.58
N ARG A 491 32.94 6.99 3.69
CA ARG A 491 32.85 5.87 4.62
C ARG A 491 32.25 4.65 3.94
N ILE A 492 32.82 3.48 4.23
CA ILE A 492 32.32 2.18 3.78
C ILE A 492 32.10 1.33 5.02
N ALA A 493 30.90 0.73 5.13
CA ALA A 493 30.54 -0.12 6.25
C ALA A 493 31.56 -1.26 6.41
N ARG A 494 31.93 -1.56 7.65
CA ARG A 494 32.95 -2.55 8.03
C ARG A 494 32.77 -3.90 7.32
N MET A 495 31.53 -4.39 7.26
CA MET A 495 31.20 -5.67 6.62
C MET A 495 31.44 -5.71 5.11
N TYR A 496 31.67 -4.55 4.48
CA TYR A 496 31.87 -4.38 3.04
C TYR A 496 33.26 -3.81 2.69
N GLN A 497 34.14 -3.61 3.69
CA GLN A 497 35.52 -3.21 3.42
C GLN A 497 36.31 -4.36 2.77
N GLY A 498 37.31 -4.03 1.96
CA GLY A 498 38.10 -5.02 1.20
C GLY A 498 37.42 -5.57 -0.06
N GLN A 499 36.14 -5.28 -0.30
CA GLN A 499 35.38 -5.79 -1.45
C GLN A 499 35.33 -4.82 -2.66
N GLY A 500 36.18 -3.79 -2.67
CA GLY A 500 36.27 -2.83 -3.79
C GLY A 500 35.28 -1.65 -3.77
N TYR A 501 34.35 -1.59 -2.81
CA TYR A 501 33.36 -0.49 -2.73
C TYR A 501 33.98 0.91 -2.61
N GLY A 502 35.15 1.07 -1.98
CA GLY A 502 35.84 2.36 -1.93
C GLY A 502 36.23 2.89 -3.31
N ARG A 503 36.77 2.02 -4.18
CA ARG A 503 37.08 2.37 -5.57
C ARG A 503 35.82 2.68 -6.38
N LEU A 504 34.79 1.85 -6.23
CA LEU A 504 33.50 2.07 -6.88
C LEU A 504 32.86 3.40 -6.44
N SER A 505 33.05 3.82 -5.19
CA SER A 505 32.58 5.12 -4.68
C SER A 505 33.16 6.28 -5.48
N VAL A 506 34.48 6.24 -5.70
CA VAL A 506 35.22 7.26 -6.43
C VAL A 506 34.79 7.26 -7.90
N GLU A 507 34.71 6.08 -8.53
CA GLU A 507 34.26 5.96 -9.92
C GLU A 507 32.84 6.51 -10.12
N LEU A 508 31.93 6.22 -9.18
CA LEU A 508 30.57 6.75 -9.18
C LEU A 508 30.54 8.27 -8.97
N ALA A 509 31.39 8.81 -8.08
CA ALA A 509 31.50 10.24 -7.85
C ALA A 509 32.00 10.96 -9.12
N ILE A 510 33.05 10.45 -9.75
CA ILE A 510 33.59 10.98 -11.02
C ILE A 510 32.53 10.94 -12.12
N ALA A 511 31.80 9.83 -12.26
CA ALA A 511 30.71 9.70 -13.23
C ALA A 511 29.61 10.74 -12.98
N TRP A 512 29.24 10.97 -11.72
CA TRP A 512 28.28 12.01 -11.36
C TRP A 512 28.79 13.41 -11.70
N ILE A 513 30.07 13.72 -11.43
CA ILE A 513 30.67 15.02 -11.74
C ILE A 513 30.68 15.27 -13.25
N ARG A 514 31.18 14.33 -14.06
CA ARG A 514 31.19 14.47 -15.53
C ARG A 514 29.81 14.78 -16.11
N GLN A 515 28.78 14.16 -15.55
CA GLN A 515 27.42 14.35 -16.03
C GLN A 515 26.81 15.68 -15.59
N ASN A 516 26.96 16.03 -14.31
CA ASN A 516 26.23 17.15 -13.72
C ASN A 516 27.03 18.46 -13.78
N ARG A 517 28.36 18.37 -13.93
CA ARG A 517 29.32 19.48 -13.93
C ARG A 517 30.40 19.24 -14.99
N PRO A 518 30.06 19.19 -16.29
CA PRO A 518 31.00 18.85 -17.36
C PRO A 518 32.19 19.82 -17.51
N TRP A 519 32.11 20.99 -16.88
CA TRP A 519 33.19 21.98 -16.81
C TRP A 519 34.19 21.75 -15.67
N ILE A 520 33.96 20.77 -14.79
CA ILE A 520 34.88 20.41 -13.71
C ILE A 520 35.83 19.32 -14.20
N ASP A 521 37.12 19.58 -14.10
CA ASP A 521 38.19 18.68 -14.57
C ASP A 521 38.90 17.92 -13.44
N ARG A 522 38.62 18.25 -12.17
CA ARG A 522 39.33 17.70 -11.02
C ARG A 522 38.42 17.40 -9.84
N LEU A 523 38.64 16.22 -9.25
CA LEU A 523 38.10 15.82 -7.96
C LEU A 523 39.24 15.84 -6.94
N MET A 524 39.07 16.60 -5.87
CA MET A 524 40.09 16.72 -4.82
C MET A 524 39.57 16.20 -3.48
N LEU A 525 40.47 15.81 -2.59
CA LEU A 525 40.13 15.46 -1.20
C LEU A 525 41.28 15.78 -0.26
N ALA A 526 40.94 15.94 1.02
CA ALA A 526 41.91 16.04 2.10
C ALA A 526 41.88 14.74 2.92
N VAL A 527 43.05 14.14 3.17
CA VAL A 527 43.18 12.95 4.01
C VAL A 527 44.19 13.20 5.13
N ASN A 528 43.84 12.85 6.36
CA ASN A 528 44.75 13.01 7.50
C ASN A 528 46.01 12.16 7.32
N ALA A 529 47.19 12.74 7.52
CA ALA A 529 48.48 12.08 7.31
C ALA A 529 48.68 10.82 8.18
N ARG A 530 47.95 10.70 9.30
CA ARG A 530 47.96 9.51 10.17
C ARG A 530 47.09 8.37 9.62
N ASN A 531 46.13 8.65 8.74
CA ASN A 531 45.24 7.65 8.14
C ASN A 531 45.89 6.98 6.92
N ARG A 532 46.92 6.15 7.18
CA ARG A 532 47.67 5.44 6.14
C ARG A 532 46.80 4.50 5.30
N GLN A 533 45.75 3.92 5.89
CA GLN A 533 44.83 3.01 5.20
C GLN A 533 44.01 3.75 4.14
N ALA A 534 43.40 4.89 4.49
CA ALA A 534 42.65 5.70 3.54
C ALA A 534 43.57 6.29 2.47
N MET A 535 44.77 6.77 2.86
CA MET A 535 45.78 7.24 1.91
C MET A 535 46.10 6.18 0.85
N ALA A 536 46.46 4.96 1.27
CA ALA A 536 46.74 3.87 0.35
C ALA A 536 45.52 3.44 -0.49
N ALA A 537 44.29 3.62 0.02
CA ALA A 537 43.08 3.39 -0.74
C ALA A 537 42.89 4.44 -1.85
N TYR A 538 43.06 5.73 -1.55
CA TYR A 538 42.91 6.81 -2.52
C TYR A 538 43.97 6.73 -3.63
N LEU A 539 45.24 6.51 -3.27
CA LEU A 539 46.31 6.34 -4.27
C LEU A 539 46.03 5.16 -5.22
N ARG A 540 45.50 4.05 -4.70
CA ARG A 540 45.06 2.90 -5.54
C ARG A 540 43.85 3.21 -6.42
N CYS A 541 43.06 4.21 -6.08
CA CYS A 541 41.96 4.69 -6.92
C CYS A 541 42.42 5.68 -8.00
N GLY A 542 43.71 6.02 -8.06
CA GLY A 542 44.29 6.92 -9.07
C GLY A 542 44.45 8.37 -8.61
N PHE A 543 44.22 8.68 -7.34
CA PHE A 543 44.56 10.00 -6.80
C PHE A 543 46.07 10.20 -6.75
N ILE A 544 46.51 11.43 -6.97
CA ILE A 544 47.90 11.88 -6.93
C ILE A 544 48.05 12.84 -5.74
N ASP A 545 49.16 12.72 -5.01
CA ASP A 545 49.51 13.65 -3.94
C ASP A 545 50.02 14.96 -4.52
N THR A 546 49.31 16.06 -4.20
CA THR A 546 49.67 17.42 -4.64
C THR A 546 50.85 17.99 -3.87
N ARG A 547 51.32 17.31 -2.81
CA ARG A 547 52.30 17.76 -1.82
C ARG A 547 51.84 18.94 -0.97
N ILE A 548 50.60 19.39 -1.13
CA ILE A 548 50.01 20.45 -0.32
C ILE A 548 49.56 19.85 1.01
N LYS A 549 50.01 20.51 2.09
CA LYS A 549 49.66 20.16 3.47
C LYS A 549 48.79 21.25 4.06
N VAL A 550 47.69 20.86 4.70
CA VAL A 550 46.74 21.77 5.34
C VAL A 550 46.54 21.35 6.79
N ALA A 551 46.42 22.32 7.69
CA ALA A 551 46.09 22.05 9.08
C ALA A 551 44.62 21.58 9.17
N GLY A 552 44.42 20.36 9.65
CA GLY A 552 43.08 19.80 9.91
C GLY A 552 42.77 19.70 11.41
N PRO A 553 41.52 19.35 11.78
CA PRO A 553 41.06 19.33 13.17
C PRO A 553 41.82 18.33 14.08
N ILE A 554 42.44 17.31 13.48
CA ILE A 554 43.11 16.20 14.19
C ILE A 554 44.54 16.03 13.62
N GLY A 555 45.15 17.14 13.23
CA GLY A 555 46.50 17.21 12.67
C GLY A 555 46.54 17.41 11.16
N GLU A 556 47.75 17.31 10.60
CA GLU A 556 48.05 17.60 9.21
C GLU A 556 47.25 16.72 8.24
N GLN A 557 46.69 17.35 7.20
CA GLN A 557 46.01 16.70 6.09
C GLN A 557 46.81 16.92 4.80
N LEU A 558 46.89 15.87 3.99
CA LEU A 558 47.48 15.89 2.66
C LEU A 558 46.37 16.03 1.62
N ILE A 559 46.57 16.92 0.66
CA ILE A 559 45.62 17.14 -0.43
C ILE A 559 45.95 16.22 -1.59
N LEU A 560 44.97 15.41 -1.98
CA LEU A 560 45.06 14.56 -3.15
C LEU A 560 44.10 15.04 -4.24
N GLU A 561 44.48 14.82 -5.50
CA GLU A 561 43.62 15.13 -6.65
C GLU A 561 43.59 13.99 -7.66
N ILE A 562 42.49 13.90 -8.41
CA ILE A 562 42.36 13.01 -9.57
C ILE A 562 41.72 13.81 -10.71
N ALA A 563 42.28 13.65 -11.91
CA ALA A 563 41.71 14.22 -13.12
C ALA A 563 40.43 13.48 -13.52
N ILE A 564 39.40 14.25 -13.87
CA ILE A 564 38.07 13.80 -14.27
C ILE A 564 37.93 13.82 -15.78
#